data_AF-W1Y3X1-F1
#
_entry.id   AF-W1Y3X1-F1
#
_cell.length_a   1.000
_cell.length_b   1.000
_cell.length_c   1.000
_cell.angle_alpha   90.00
_cell.angle_beta   90.00
_cell.angle_gamma   90.00
#
_symmetry.space_group_name_H-M   'P 1'
#
loop_
_entity.id
_entity.type
_entity.pdbx_description
1 polymer ?
#
loop_
_entity_poly.entity_id
_entity_poly.type
_entity_poly.pdbx_seq_one_letter_code
_entity_poly.pdbx_strand_id
1 'polypeptide(L)'
;TAVFEIETQPAMAEKAAAPAFSEESIRDAAAMINAAKRPVLYLGGGVINAPARVRELAEKAQLPTTMTLMALGMLPKAHPLSLGM
;
A
#
# COMPACT_ATOMS: atom_id res chain seq x y z
N THR A 1 -18.26 -0.07 43.52
CA THR A 1 -18.18 0.24 42.08
C THR A 1 -17.40 1.52 41.92
N ALA A 2 -16.18 1.47 41.38
CA ALA A 2 -15.42 2.70 41.13
C ALA A 2 -15.88 3.29 39.80
N VAL A 3 -16.30 4.56 39.82
CA VAL A 3 -16.66 5.34 38.64
C VAL A 3 -15.45 6.21 38.32
N PHE A 4 -14.92 6.09 37.11
CA PHE A 4 -13.84 6.93 36.62
C PHE A 4 -14.43 8.01 35.71
N GLU A 5 -14.36 9.27 36.13
CA GLU A 5 -14.67 10.42 35.28
C GLU A 5 -13.40 10.81 34.50
N ILE A 6 -13.48 10.75 33.17
CA ILE A 6 -12.41 11.23 32.29
C ILE A 6 -12.75 12.69 31.96
N GLU A 7 -12.06 13.64 32.60
CA GLU A 7 -12.32 15.07 32.44
C GLU A 7 -11.93 15.61 31.05
N THR A 8 -10.88 15.06 30.43
CA THR A 8 -10.39 15.54 29.13
C THR A 8 -9.82 14.40 28.28
N GLN A 9 -10.15 14.42 27.00
CA GLN A 9 -9.55 13.50 26.02
C GLN A 9 -8.19 14.04 25.57
N PRO A 10 -7.23 13.14 25.25
CA PRO A 10 -5.99 13.55 24.63
C PRO A 10 -6.25 14.23 23.28
N ALA A 11 -5.42 15.21 22.94
CA ALA A 11 -5.47 15.85 21.64
C ALA A 11 -5.26 14.82 20.52
N MET A 12 -6.02 14.96 19.43
CA MET A 12 -5.81 14.12 18.26
C MET A 12 -4.46 14.42 17.63
N ALA A 13 -3.71 13.38 17.28
CA ALA A 13 -2.44 13.55 16.58
C ALA A 13 -2.66 14.14 15.19
N GLU A 14 -1.88 15.16 14.84
CA GLU A 14 -1.89 15.70 13.49
C GLU A 14 -1.17 14.77 12.51
N LYS A 15 -1.66 14.73 11.27
CA LYS A 15 -1.03 13.94 10.21
C LYS A 15 0.29 14.61 9.82
N ALA A 16 1.40 13.89 9.99
CA ALA A 16 2.70 14.34 9.50
C ALA A 16 2.67 14.58 7.98
N ALA A 17 3.40 15.61 7.54
CA ALA A 17 3.61 15.86 6.12
C ALA A 17 4.27 14.65 5.46
N ALA A 18 3.89 14.36 4.21
CA ALA A 18 4.55 13.31 3.45
C ALA A 18 6.03 13.67 3.23
N PRO A 19 6.96 12.71 3.37
CA PRO A 19 8.36 12.96 3.11
C PRO A 19 8.58 13.30 1.62
N ALA A 20 9.55 14.15 1.34
CA ALA A 20 10.00 14.39 -0.03
C ALA A 20 10.71 13.15 -0.58
N PHE A 21 10.65 12.95 -1.89
CA PHE A 21 11.35 11.90 -2.63
C PHE A 21 12.04 12.50 -3.85
N SER A 22 13.12 11.86 -4.33
CA SER A 22 13.81 12.30 -5.54
C SER A 22 13.14 11.71 -6.79
N GLU A 23 12.99 12.50 -7.85
CA GLU A 23 12.43 11.99 -9.11
C GLU A 23 13.32 10.92 -9.78
N GLU A 24 14.63 11.00 -9.57
CA GLU A 24 15.59 10.01 -10.05
C GLU A 24 15.28 8.62 -9.50
N SER A 25 15.00 8.51 -8.20
CA SER A 25 14.64 7.22 -7.58
C SER A 25 13.39 6.60 -8.20
N ILE A 26 12.42 7.43 -8.62
CA ILE A 26 11.20 6.96 -9.29
C ILE A 26 11.49 6.48 -10.71
N ARG A 27 12.35 7.20 -11.45
CA ARG A 27 12.80 6.80 -12.80
C ARG A 27 13.57 5.48 -12.76
N ASP A 28 14.45 5.31 -11.78
CA ASP A 28 15.23 4.08 -11.60
C ASP A 28 14.33 2.89 -11.25
N ALA A 29 13.37 3.09 -10.34
CA ALA A 29 12.39 2.06 -10.00
C ALA A 29 11.56 1.65 -11.22
N ALA A 30 11.09 2.60 -12.03
CA ALA A 30 10.35 2.31 -13.25
C ALA A 30 11.20 1.55 -14.28
N ALA A 31 12.47 1.94 -14.46
CA ALA A 31 13.40 1.24 -15.35
C ALA A 31 13.63 -0.22 -14.90
N MET A 32 13.85 -0.45 -13.60
CA MET A 32 14.02 -1.79 -13.05
C MET A 32 12.75 -2.66 -13.21
N ILE A 33 11.58 -2.10 -12.93
CA ILE A 33 10.30 -2.81 -13.08
C ILE A 33 10.08 -3.21 -14.56
N ASN A 34 10.35 -2.29 -15.49
CA ASN A 34 10.19 -2.55 -16.93
C ASN A 34 11.20 -3.56 -17.49
N ALA A 35 12.41 -3.61 -16.92
CA ALA A 35 13.45 -4.56 -17.34
C ALA A 35 13.30 -5.95 -16.67
N ALA A 36 12.48 -6.08 -15.64
CA ALA A 36 12.32 -7.32 -14.89
C ALA A 36 11.65 -8.41 -15.74
N LYS A 37 12.26 -9.59 -15.81
CA LYS A 37 11.71 -10.74 -16.55
C LYS A 37 10.53 -11.42 -15.85
N ARG A 38 10.51 -11.37 -14.51
CA ARG A 38 9.51 -12.04 -13.66
C ARG A 38 9.19 -11.18 -12.42
N PRO A 39 8.62 -9.98 -12.58
CA PRO A 39 8.32 -9.10 -11.44
C PRO A 39 7.14 -9.63 -10.63
N VAL A 40 7.12 -9.32 -9.34
CA VAL A 40 5.98 -9.53 -8.43
C VAL A 40 5.77 -8.25 -7.62
N LEU A 41 4.52 -7.79 -7.53
CA LEU A 41 4.15 -6.68 -6.66
C LEU A 41 3.77 -7.23 -5.28
N TYR A 42 4.50 -6.84 -4.23
CA TYR A 42 4.25 -7.29 -2.87
C TYR A 42 3.69 -6.14 -2.02
N LEU A 43 2.43 -6.28 -1.59
CA LEU A 43 1.71 -5.23 -0.87
C LEU A 43 1.67 -5.48 0.64
N GLY A 44 1.99 -4.44 1.42
CA GLY A 44 1.80 -4.39 2.88
C GLY A 44 0.67 -3.43 3.29
N GLY A 45 0.29 -3.41 4.58
CA GLY A 45 -0.82 -2.57 5.06
C GLY A 45 -0.63 -1.06 4.85
N GLY A 46 0.59 -0.60 4.58
CA GLY A 46 0.88 0.81 4.26
C GLY A 46 0.18 1.33 2.99
N VAL A 47 -0.28 0.46 2.10
CA VAL A 47 -0.97 0.88 0.87
C VAL A 47 -2.47 1.09 1.03
N ILE A 48 -3.03 0.94 2.24
CA ILE A 48 -4.48 0.95 2.49
C ILE A 48 -5.18 2.22 2.00
N ASN A 49 -4.48 3.36 2.01
CA ASN A 49 -5.01 4.65 1.55
C ASN A 49 -4.78 4.94 0.06
N ALA A 50 -4.28 3.96 -0.71
CA ALA A 50 -3.95 4.12 -2.14
C ALA A 50 -4.52 3.00 -3.05
N PRO A 51 -5.77 2.51 -2.84
CA PRO A 51 -6.28 1.34 -3.58
C PRO A 51 -6.36 1.54 -5.10
N ALA A 52 -6.75 2.73 -5.56
CA ALA A 52 -6.86 3.03 -6.98
C ALA A 52 -5.49 2.96 -7.69
N ARG A 53 -4.45 3.56 -7.08
CA ARG A 53 -3.10 3.63 -7.65
C ARG A 53 -2.42 2.26 -7.69
N VAL A 54 -2.61 1.46 -6.64
CA VAL A 54 -2.08 0.09 -6.59
C VAL A 54 -2.69 -0.77 -7.68
N ARG A 55 -4.01 -0.69 -7.86
CA ARG A 55 -4.72 -1.41 -8.92
C ARG A 55 -4.24 -0.96 -10.30
N GLU A 56 -4.17 0.35 -10.53
CA GLU A 56 -3.70 0.92 -11.80
C GLU A 56 -2.29 0.44 -12.14
N LEU A 57 -1.36 0.46 -11.17
CA LEU A 57 0.01 -0.01 -11.39
C LEU A 57 0.06 -1.51 -11.70
N ALA A 58 -0.66 -2.31 -10.93
CA ALA A 58 -0.72 -3.77 -11.12
C ALA A 58 -1.29 -4.11 -12.49
N GLU A 59 -2.40 -3.49 -12.90
CA GLU A 59 -3.05 -3.74 -14.18
C GLU A 59 -2.24 -3.19 -15.37
N LYS A 60 -1.66 -1.99 -15.25
CA LYS A 60 -0.87 -1.36 -16.31
C LYS A 60 0.36 -2.20 -16.67
N ALA A 61 1.07 -2.70 -15.66
CA ALA A 61 2.28 -3.49 -15.86
C ALA A 61 2.01 -5.01 -15.81
N GLN A 62 0.74 -5.43 -15.72
CA GLN A 62 0.32 -6.83 -15.60
C GLN A 62 1.10 -7.60 -14.52
N LEU A 63 1.26 -6.99 -13.34
CA LEU A 63 2.08 -7.52 -12.26
C LEU A 63 1.30 -8.55 -11.43
N PRO A 64 1.78 -9.81 -11.34
CA PRO A 64 1.31 -10.75 -10.32
C PRO A 64 1.51 -10.12 -8.93
N THR A 65 0.45 -10.06 -8.14
CA THR A 65 0.41 -9.27 -6.90
C THR A 65 0.10 -10.17 -5.69
N THR A 66 1.01 -10.21 -4.72
CA THR A 66 0.80 -10.86 -3.41
C THR A 66 0.60 -9.82 -2.31
N MET A 67 -0.10 -10.18 -1.25
CA MET A 67 -0.47 -9.28 -0.15
C MET A 67 -0.12 -9.90 1.20
N THR A 68 0.39 -9.09 2.12
CA THR A 68 0.44 -9.49 3.54
C THR A 68 -0.96 -9.60 4.13
N LEU A 69 -1.06 -10.16 5.34
CA LEU A 69 -2.30 -10.16 6.13
C LEU A 69 -2.97 -8.79 6.21
N MET A 70 -2.16 -7.74 6.37
CA MET A 70 -2.65 -6.37 6.52
C MET A 70 -3.05 -5.70 5.20
N ALA A 71 -2.74 -6.32 4.05
CA ALA A 71 -3.10 -5.84 2.72
C ALA A 71 -4.13 -6.73 2.01
N LEU A 72 -4.68 -7.74 2.69
CA LEU A 72 -5.77 -8.52 2.14
C LEU A 72 -6.95 -7.62 1.76
N GLY A 73 -7.48 -7.84 0.55
CA GLY A 73 -8.56 -7.01 -0.01
C GLY A 73 -8.09 -5.83 -0.87
N MET A 74 -6.79 -5.51 -0.90
CA MET A 74 -6.26 -4.44 -1.76
C MET A 74 -6.49 -4.70 -3.26
N LEU A 75 -6.36 -5.96 -3.68
CA LEU A 75 -7.02 -6.48 -4.87
C LEU A 75 -8.05 -7.52 -4.44
N PRO A 76 -9.21 -7.61 -5.13
CA PRO A 76 -10.17 -8.67 -4.89
C PRO A 76 -9.52 -10.05 -5.05
N LYS A 77 -9.90 -11.02 -4.23
CA LYS A 77 -9.36 -12.40 -4.29
C LYS A 77 -9.59 -13.07 -5.65
N ALA A 78 -10.71 -12.76 -6.32
CA ALA A 78 -11.03 -13.27 -7.64
C ALA A 78 -10.33 -12.49 -8.78
N HIS A 79 -9.56 -11.46 -8.47
CA HIS A 79 -8.86 -10.68 -9.48
C HIS A 79 -7.77 -11.54 -10.14
N PRO A 80 -7.63 -11.54 -11.48
CA PRO A 80 -6.67 -12.40 -12.18
C PRO A 80 -5.21 -12.21 -11.75
N LEU A 81 -4.85 -11.00 -11.34
CA LEU A 81 -3.50 -10.68 -10.85
C LEU A 81 -3.28 -10.98 -9.36
N SER A 82 -4.30 -11.42 -8.61
CA SER A 82 -4.15 -11.73 -7.18
C SER A 82 -3.54 -13.11 -6.97
N LEU A 83 -2.40 -13.16 -6.28
CA LEU A 83 -1.76 -14.40 -5.83
C LEU A 83 -2.22 -14.83 -4.43
N GLY A 84 -3.00 -13.99 -3.74
CA GLY A 84 -3.36 -14.18 -2.34
C GLY A 84 -2.25 -13.69 -1.39
N MET A 85 -2.07 -14.42 -0.29
CA MET A 85 -0.99 -14.25 0.68
C MET A 85 -0.04 -15.42 0.60
#